data_AF-A0A930VI22-F1
#
_entry.id   AF-A0A930VI22-F1
#
_cell.length_a   1.000
_cell.length_b   1.000
_cell.length_c   1.000
_cell.angle_alpha   90.00
_cell.angle_beta   90.00
_cell.angle_gamma   90.00
#
_symmetry.space_group_name_H-M   'P 1'
#
loop_
_entity.id
_entity.type
_entity.pdbx_description
1 polymer ?
#
loop_
_entity_poly.entity_id
_entity_poly.type
_entity_poly.pdbx_seq_one_letter_code
_entity_poly.pdbx_strand_id
1 'polypeptide(L)'
;MRIINGNRYSVVTSTLALVIALGGTSYAAAKVTGDSIADGTVTTADIKDNNLQLQDFSATARDGLKGDVGPTGPQGDQGEVGPAGPRGTARAFSATISGSTTAPEGTAESVLDLPLDAGSYALSAKVQATDYGTTSLESYLDCDLVYTQGPDLITVDISSTDQDETSRRNMLVTQGVITVEEPTVVSLLCRGQDTALDNRSMMATSVDSTTKIEE
;
A
#
# COMPACT_ATOMS: atom_id res chain seq x y z
N MET A 1 -80.22 0.57 -98.63
CA MET A 1 -79.36 0.41 -97.43
C MET A 1 -77.96 0.90 -97.79
N ARG A 2 -77.54 2.06 -97.26
CA ARG A 2 -76.23 2.65 -97.55
C ARG A 2 -75.77 3.32 -96.24
N ILE A 3 -75.01 2.56 -95.45
CA ILE A 3 -74.44 3.01 -94.17
C ILE A 3 -73.29 3.95 -94.52
N ILE A 4 -73.41 5.22 -94.14
CA ILE A 4 -72.45 6.27 -94.48
C ILE A 4 -71.26 6.17 -93.51
N ASN A 5 -70.05 6.05 -94.07
CA ASN A 5 -68.76 5.98 -93.39
C ASN A 5 -68.38 7.29 -92.66
N GLY A 6 -69.02 7.59 -91.52
CA GLY A 6 -68.72 8.76 -90.68
C GLY A 6 -67.79 8.52 -89.47
N ASN A 7 -67.45 7.25 -89.15
CA ASN A 7 -66.88 6.89 -87.84
C ASN A 7 -65.41 7.23 -87.59
N ARG A 8 -64.62 7.66 -88.59
CA ARG A 8 -63.17 7.88 -88.38
C ARG A 8 -62.86 9.20 -87.68
N TYR A 9 -63.67 10.24 -87.87
CA TYR A 9 -63.44 11.55 -87.26
C TYR A 9 -63.87 11.61 -85.78
N SER A 10 -64.96 10.91 -85.41
CA SER A 10 -65.38 10.82 -84.01
C SER A 10 -64.37 10.09 -83.13
N VAL A 11 -63.82 8.96 -83.59
CA VAL A 11 -62.84 8.23 -82.77
C VAL A 11 -61.59 9.07 -82.50
N VAL A 12 -61.10 9.80 -83.52
CA VAL A 12 -59.91 10.66 -83.37
C VAL A 12 -60.17 11.83 -82.41
N THR A 13 -61.31 12.52 -82.52
CA THR A 13 -61.61 13.63 -81.62
C THR A 13 -61.89 13.17 -80.21
N SER A 14 -62.56 12.02 -80.01
CA SER A 14 -62.79 11.44 -78.68
C SER A 14 -61.48 11.01 -78.00
N THR A 15 -60.54 10.38 -78.72
CA THR A 15 -59.26 9.99 -78.13
C THR A 15 -58.37 11.20 -77.83
N LEU A 16 -58.37 12.23 -78.69
CA LEU A 16 -57.60 13.45 -78.44
C LEU A 16 -58.19 14.24 -77.26
N ALA A 17 -59.52 14.37 -77.21
CA ALA A 17 -60.20 15.00 -76.08
C ALA A 17 -59.93 14.25 -74.77
N LEU A 18 -59.90 12.91 -74.80
CA LEU A 18 -59.58 12.10 -73.64
C LEU A 18 -58.12 12.30 -73.18
N VAL A 19 -57.17 12.38 -74.11
CA VAL A 19 -55.75 12.65 -73.78
C VAL A 19 -55.59 14.04 -73.16
N ILE A 20 -56.27 15.06 -73.69
CA ILE A 20 -56.23 16.43 -73.15
C ILE A 20 -56.94 16.50 -71.79
N ALA A 21 -58.10 15.84 -71.64
CA ALA A 21 -58.85 15.80 -70.39
C ALA A 21 -58.09 15.06 -69.28
N LEU A 22 -57.31 14.04 -69.61
CA LEU A 22 -56.50 13.28 -68.64
C LEU A 22 -55.10 13.88 -68.42
N GLY A 23 -54.60 14.74 -69.29
CA GLY A 23 -53.27 15.35 -69.19
C GLY A 23 -53.15 16.52 -68.20
N GLY A 24 -54.27 17.05 -67.70
CA GLY A 24 -54.29 18.27 -66.88
C GLY A 24 -53.64 18.14 -65.50
N THR A 25 -53.71 16.97 -64.85
CA THR A 25 -53.21 16.78 -63.48
C THR A 25 -51.69 16.62 -63.42
N SER A 26 -51.05 16.09 -64.47
CA SER A 26 -49.59 15.91 -64.53
C SER A 26 -48.83 17.22 -64.71
N TYR A 27 -49.44 18.21 -65.38
CA TYR A 27 -48.78 19.49 -65.62
C TYR A 27 -48.65 20.33 -64.33
N ALA A 28 -49.63 20.26 -63.43
CA ALA A 28 -49.56 20.98 -62.16
C ALA A 28 -48.45 20.44 -61.24
N ALA A 29 -48.29 19.11 -61.14
CA ALA A 29 -47.25 18.48 -60.33
C ALA A 29 -45.82 18.81 -60.82
N ALA A 30 -45.64 19.01 -62.13
CA ALA A 30 -44.35 19.39 -62.70
C ALA A 30 -44.05 20.91 -62.57
N LYS A 31 -45.08 21.76 -62.42
CA LYS A 31 -44.95 23.22 -62.37
C LYS A 31 -44.84 23.78 -60.95
N VAL A 32 -45.29 23.05 -59.94
CA VAL A 32 -45.14 23.48 -58.54
C VAL A 32 -43.78 23.02 -58.04
N THR A 33 -42.75 23.79 -58.39
CA THR A 33 -41.40 23.66 -57.82
C THR A 33 -41.23 24.67 -56.69
N GLY A 34 -40.15 24.54 -55.91
CA GLY A 34 -39.81 25.49 -54.85
C GLY A 34 -39.83 26.95 -55.31
N ASP A 35 -39.42 27.23 -56.55
CA ASP A 35 -39.39 28.58 -57.12
C ASP A 35 -40.78 29.22 -57.30
N SER A 36 -41.84 28.40 -57.37
CA SER A 36 -43.22 28.86 -57.51
C SER A 36 -43.91 29.12 -56.16
N ILE A 37 -43.20 28.88 -55.06
CA ILE A 37 -43.66 29.10 -53.69
C ILE A 37 -43.05 30.42 -53.20
N ALA A 38 -43.90 31.34 -52.75
CA ALA A 38 -43.42 32.59 -52.19
C ALA A 38 -42.76 32.36 -50.82
N ASP A 39 -41.60 32.99 -50.59
CA ASP A 39 -40.87 32.87 -49.33
C ASP A 39 -41.74 33.28 -48.13
N GLY A 40 -41.64 32.50 -47.04
CA GLY A 40 -42.36 32.75 -45.80
C GLY A 40 -43.84 32.34 -45.79
N THR A 41 -44.36 31.73 -46.87
CA THR A 41 -45.75 31.25 -46.93
C THR A 41 -45.96 29.85 -46.37
N VAL A 42 -44.90 29.02 -46.35
CA VAL A 42 -44.95 27.67 -45.77
C VAL A 42 -44.76 27.77 -44.26
N THR A 43 -45.73 27.25 -43.52
CA THR A 43 -45.74 27.25 -42.06
C THR A 43 -45.51 25.85 -41.51
N THR A 44 -45.32 25.72 -40.20
CA THR A 44 -45.19 24.42 -39.54
C THR A 44 -46.43 23.54 -39.70
N ALA A 45 -47.61 24.13 -39.95
CA ALA A 45 -48.84 23.37 -40.19
C ALA A 45 -48.85 22.65 -41.55
N ASP A 46 -48.06 23.14 -42.52
CA ASP A 46 -47.92 22.54 -43.85
C ASP A 46 -46.91 21.38 -43.87
N ILE A 47 -46.13 21.23 -42.80
CA ILE A 47 -45.10 20.21 -42.66
C ILE A 47 -45.63 19.08 -41.78
N LYS A 48 -45.56 17.85 -42.29
CA LYS A 48 -45.91 16.68 -41.50
C LYS A 48 -44.84 16.41 -40.43
N ASP A 49 -45.28 16.19 -39.19
CA ASP A 49 -44.40 15.81 -38.09
C ASP A 49 -43.55 14.58 -38.41
N ASN A 50 -42.28 14.62 -37.98
CA ASN A 50 -41.28 13.55 -38.18
C ASN A 50 -40.93 13.23 -39.64
N ASN A 51 -41.29 14.10 -40.60
CA ASN A 51 -40.96 13.90 -42.02
C ASN A 51 -39.70 14.66 -42.46
N LEU A 52 -39.16 15.56 -41.63
CA LEU A 52 -37.92 16.28 -41.90
C LEU A 52 -36.72 15.45 -41.46
N GLN A 53 -35.78 15.26 -42.37
CA GLN A 53 -34.51 14.58 -42.11
C GLN A 53 -33.40 15.60 -41.87
N LEU A 54 -32.31 15.18 -41.23
CA LEU A 54 -31.14 16.04 -41.01
C LEU A 54 -30.59 16.64 -42.32
N GLN A 55 -30.75 15.91 -43.42
CA GLN A 55 -30.33 16.34 -44.76
C GLN A 55 -31.10 17.55 -45.31
N ASP A 56 -32.33 17.78 -44.84
CA ASP A 56 -33.20 18.88 -45.29
C ASP A 56 -32.80 20.23 -44.68
N PHE A 57 -31.94 20.21 -43.66
CA PHE A 57 -31.40 21.40 -43.00
C PHE A 57 -30.06 21.82 -43.59
N SER A 58 -29.80 23.13 -43.60
CA SER A 58 -28.50 23.69 -43.97
C SER A 58 -27.39 23.24 -43.02
N ALA A 59 -26.13 23.29 -43.46
CA ALA A 59 -24.99 22.93 -42.61
C ALA A 59 -24.97 23.72 -41.29
N THR A 60 -25.21 25.03 -41.37
CA THR A 60 -25.30 25.92 -40.20
C THR A 60 -26.43 25.52 -39.24
N ALA A 61 -27.59 25.12 -39.77
CA ALA A 61 -28.70 24.64 -38.94
C ALA A 61 -28.36 23.30 -38.25
N ARG A 62 -27.62 22.41 -38.91
CA ARG A 62 -27.17 21.13 -38.31
C ARG A 62 -26.18 21.36 -37.18
N ASP A 63 -25.26 22.30 -37.35
CA ASP A 63 -24.28 22.64 -36.30
C ASP A 63 -24.99 23.19 -35.06
N GLY A 64 -26.05 23.98 -35.24
CA GLY A 64 -26.89 24.49 -34.15
C GLY A 64 -27.75 23.43 -33.45
N LEU A 65 -27.94 22.25 -34.04
CA LEU A 65 -28.65 21.12 -33.41
C LEU A 65 -27.74 20.27 -32.51
N LYS A 66 -26.41 20.41 -32.63
CA LYS A 66 -25.47 19.69 -31.79
C LYS A 66 -25.37 20.41 -30.45
N GLY A 67 -26.07 19.89 -29.44
CA GLY A 67 -25.99 20.42 -28.09
C GLY A 67 -24.53 20.48 -27.60
N ASP A 68 -24.24 21.49 -26.78
CA ASP A 68 -22.92 21.67 -26.19
C ASP A 68 -22.51 20.42 -25.38
N VAL A 69 -21.21 20.10 -25.40
CA VAL A 69 -20.66 19.05 -24.56
C VAL A 69 -20.89 19.45 -23.10
N GLY A 70 -21.51 18.54 -22.33
CA GLY A 70 -21.77 18.78 -20.92
C GLY A 70 -20.49 19.07 -20.13
N PRO A 71 -20.57 19.80 -19.01
CA PRO A 71 -19.39 20.12 -18.21
C PRO A 71 -18.71 18.86 -17.69
N THR A 72 -17.39 18.88 -17.57
CA THR A 72 -16.62 17.84 -16.88
C THR A 72 -17.16 17.66 -15.46
N GLY A 73 -17.38 16.43 -15.04
CA GLY A 73 -17.86 16.12 -13.69
C GLY A 73 -16.90 16.64 -12.60
N PRO A 74 -17.40 16.87 -11.37
CA PRO A 74 -16.54 17.29 -10.27
C PRO A 74 -15.45 16.26 -9.99
N GLN A 75 -14.28 16.73 -9.56
CA GLN A 75 -13.23 15.86 -9.05
C GLN A 75 -13.76 15.09 -7.83
N GLY A 76 -13.48 13.77 -7.76
CA GLY A 76 -13.88 12.95 -6.62
C GLY A 76 -13.23 13.42 -5.32
N ASP A 77 -13.90 13.16 -4.20
CA ASP A 77 -13.41 13.51 -2.87
C ASP A 77 -12.04 12.85 -2.60
N GLN A 78 -11.20 13.56 -1.86
CA GLN A 78 -9.93 13.01 -1.39
C GLN A 78 -10.22 11.81 -0.47
N GLY A 79 -9.53 10.69 -0.70
CA GLY A 79 -9.65 9.51 0.15
C GLY A 79 -9.29 9.81 1.61
N GLU A 80 -9.94 9.11 2.54
CA GLU A 80 -9.67 9.26 3.97
C GLU A 80 -8.20 8.93 4.30
N VAL A 81 -7.66 9.63 5.30
CA VAL A 81 -6.33 9.32 5.85
C VAL A 81 -6.38 7.92 6.44
N GLY A 82 -5.38 7.09 6.13
CA GLY A 82 -5.28 5.74 6.68
C GLY A 82 -5.17 5.75 8.22
N PRO A 83 -5.55 4.66 8.90
CA PRO A 83 -5.47 4.58 10.35
C PRO A 83 -4.02 4.76 10.83
N ALA A 84 -3.85 5.36 12.01
CA ALA A 84 -2.56 5.40 12.67
C ALA A 84 -2.03 3.97 12.90
N GLY A 85 -0.73 3.75 12.72
CA GLY A 85 -0.10 2.46 12.99
C GLY A 85 -0.22 2.05 14.47
N PRO A 86 -0.10 0.75 14.78
CA PRO A 86 -0.13 0.27 16.17
C PRO A 86 1.00 0.88 16.99
N ARG A 87 0.74 1.15 18.27
CA ARG A 87 1.74 1.64 19.22
C ARG A 87 2.78 0.53 19.48
N GLY A 88 4.08 0.84 19.37
CA GLY A 88 5.14 -0.13 19.67
C GLY A 88 5.08 -0.65 21.11
N THR A 89 5.22 -1.97 21.29
CA THR A 89 5.06 -2.69 22.57
C THR A 89 6.38 -3.14 23.19
N ALA A 90 7.51 -2.47 22.88
CA ALA A 90 8.82 -2.88 23.40
C ALA A 90 8.83 -2.91 24.94
N ARG A 91 9.02 -4.10 25.52
CA ARG A 91 9.18 -4.34 26.95
C ARG A 91 10.67 -4.48 27.25
N ALA A 92 11.16 -3.67 28.20
CA ALA A 92 12.51 -3.79 28.72
C ALA A 92 12.49 -4.37 30.13
N PHE A 93 13.36 -5.33 30.38
CA PHE A 93 13.60 -5.97 31.67
C PHE A 93 15.04 -5.66 32.09
N SER A 94 15.27 -5.45 33.38
CA SER A 94 16.63 -5.19 33.87
C SER A 94 16.83 -5.71 35.28
N ALA A 95 18.07 -6.12 35.56
CA ALA A 95 18.54 -6.49 36.88
C ALA A 95 19.84 -5.73 37.14
N THR A 96 19.95 -5.11 38.32
CA THR A 96 21.14 -4.33 38.70
C THR A 96 21.52 -4.64 40.15
N ILE A 97 22.79 -4.92 40.39
CA ILE A 97 23.38 -5.10 41.72
C ILE A 97 24.54 -4.12 41.86
N SER A 98 24.36 -3.10 42.70
CA SER A 98 25.40 -2.08 42.98
C SER A 98 26.40 -2.47 44.07
N GLY A 99 26.26 -3.66 44.68
CA GLY A 99 27.19 -4.19 45.67
C GLY A 99 28.45 -4.78 45.04
N SER A 100 29.56 -4.71 45.79
CA SER A 100 30.84 -5.33 45.43
C SER A 100 30.88 -6.78 45.90
N THR A 101 31.37 -7.68 45.06
CA THR A 101 31.65 -9.08 45.43
C THR A 101 32.95 -9.53 44.76
N THR A 102 33.74 -10.37 45.40
CA THR A 102 34.94 -10.93 44.76
C THR A 102 34.52 -11.94 43.69
N ALA A 103 35.15 -11.88 42.52
CA ALA A 103 34.95 -12.88 41.49
C ALA A 103 35.38 -14.26 42.03
N PRO A 104 34.61 -15.33 41.79
CA PRO A 104 35.00 -16.66 42.24
C PRO A 104 36.23 -17.14 41.47
N GLU A 105 37.19 -17.69 42.20
CA GLU A 105 38.40 -18.28 41.61
C GLU A 105 38.11 -19.70 41.09
N GLY A 106 38.59 -19.99 39.88
CA GLY A 106 38.45 -21.31 39.26
C GLY A 106 37.13 -21.54 38.54
N THR A 107 36.02 -21.70 39.28
CA THR A 107 34.70 -22.00 38.69
C THR A 107 33.85 -20.76 38.50
N ALA A 108 33.22 -20.62 37.33
CA ALA A 108 32.30 -19.52 37.08
C ALA A 108 31.02 -19.70 37.90
N GLU A 109 30.62 -18.64 38.62
CA GLU A 109 29.38 -18.61 39.39
C GLU A 109 28.47 -17.49 38.90
N SER A 110 27.16 -17.62 39.14
CA SER A 110 26.22 -16.56 38.77
C SER A 110 26.43 -15.34 39.66
N VAL A 111 26.77 -14.22 39.01
CA VAL A 111 26.93 -12.94 39.67
C VAL A 111 25.76 -12.01 39.42
N LEU A 112 24.89 -12.33 38.46
CA LEU A 112 23.66 -11.60 38.16
C LEU A 112 22.68 -12.48 37.38
N ASP A 113 21.46 -12.56 37.87
CA ASP A 113 20.37 -13.31 37.25
C ASP A 113 19.25 -12.36 36.80
N LEU A 114 18.69 -12.63 35.62
CA LEU A 114 17.54 -11.93 35.06
C LEU A 114 16.49 -12.96 34.59
N PRO A 115 15.35 -13.09 35.30
CA PRO A 115 14.26 -13.93 34.85
C PRO A 115 13.56 -13.30 33.63
N LEU A 116 13.34 -14.11 32.59
CA LEU A 116 12.64 -13.72 31.37
C LEU A 116 11.54 -14.73 31.05
N ASP A 117 10.41 -14.23 30.57
CA ASP A 117 9.36 -15.07 29.98
C ASP A 117 9.79 -15.57 28.59
N ALA A 118 9.00 -16.49 28.02
CA ALA A 118 9.20 -16.93 26.65
C ALA A 118 9.08 -15.74 25.66
N GLY A 119 10.02 -15.65 24.71
CA GLY A 119 10.09 -14.57 23.72
C GLY A 119 11.48 -14.37 23.15
N SER A 120 11.60 -13.46 22.18
CA SER A 120 12.89 -13.04 21.61
C SER A 120 13.37 -11.76 22.28
N TYR A 121 14.65 -11.73 22.65
CA TYR A 121 15.24 -10.63 23.42
C TYR A 121 16.61 -10.25 22.88
N ALA A 122 16.87 -8.95 22.78
CA ALA A 122 18.21 -8.38 22.68
C ALA A 122 18.73 -8.08 24.09
N LEU A 123 19.85 -8.69 24.46
CA LEU A 123 20.44 -8.63 25.78
C LEU A 123 21.73 -7.82 25.77
N SER A 124 21.96 -7.10 26.86
CA SER A 124 23.28 -6.57 27.19
C SER A 124 23.50 -6.69 28.70
N ALA A 125 24.60 -7.33 29.08
CA ALA A 125 25.06 -7.38 30.45
C ALA A 125 26.38 -6.63 30.59
N LYS A 126 26.55 -5.97 31.72
CA LYS A 126 27.72 -5.18 32.07
C LYS A 126 28.16 -5.55 33.48
N VAL A 127 29.46 -5.72 33.66
CA VAL A 127 30.10 -5.82 34.96
C VAL A 127 31.27 -4.84 35.01
N GLN A 128 31.39 -4.11 36.12
CA GLN A 128 32.62 -3.36 36.40
C GLN A 128 33.50 -4.23 37.28
N ALA A 129 34.76 -4.35 36.89
CA ALA A 129 35.75 -5.17 37.54
C ALA A 129 36.81 -4.24 38.15
N THR A 130 37.12 -4.42 39.42
CA THR A 130 38.21 -3.72 40.10
C THR A 130 39.25 -4.75 40.50
N ASP A 131 40.43 -4.67 39.88
CA ASP A 131 41.57 -5.48 40.28
C ASP A 131 42.23 -4.89 41.54
N TYR A 132 42.48 -5.74 42.54
CA TYR A 132 43.18 -5.35 43.77
C TYR A 132 44.62 -5.91 43.85
N GLY A 133 45.05 -6.75 42.89
CA GLY A 133 46.45 -7.07 42.60
C GLY A 133 47.31 -7.43 43.81
N THR A 134 46.81 -8.32 44.68
CA THR A 134 47.47 -8.58 45.97
C THR A 134 48.39 -9.80 45.99
N THR A 135 48.21 -10.79 45.10
CA THR A 135 48.92 -12.07 45.25
C THR A 135 49.38 -12.79 43.97
N SER A 136 48.87 -12.45 42.78
CA SER A 136 49.16 -13.17 41.53
C SER A 136 49.90 -12.31 40.48
N LEU A 137 50.66 -12.96 39.59
CA LEU A 137 51.35 -12.31 38.47
C LEU A 137 50.42 -12.06 37.27
N GLU A 138 49.21 -12.61 37.29
CA GLU A 138 48.21 -12.51 36.23
C GLU A 138 46.82 -12.45 36.86
N SER A 139 46.21 -11.25 36.90
CA SER A 139 44.80 -11.07 37.24
C SER A 139 43.97 -11.27 35.97
N TYR A 140 42.90 -12.06 36.03
CA TYR A 140 42.00 -12.26 34.90
C TYR A 140 40.54 -12.20 35.33
N LEU A 141 39.67 -11.83 34.39
CA LEU A 141 38.23 -11.92 34.53
C LEU A 141 37.63 -12.47 33.24
N ASP A 142 36.78 -13.47 33.39
CA ASP A 142 36.03 -14.11 32.33
C ASP A 142 34.57 -14.15 32.72
N CYS A 143 33.69 -13.69 31.83
CA CYS A 143 32.27 -13.62 32.06
C CYS A 143 31.49 -14.16 30.86
N ASP A 144 30.67 -15.17 31.13
CA ASP A 144 29.80 -15.83 30.18
C ASP A 144 28.36 -15.36 30.42
N LEU A 145 27.71 -14.88 29.35
CA LEU A 145 26.27 -14.67 29.36
C LEU A 145 25.61 -15.98 28.93
N VAL A 146 24.85 -16.60 29.82
CA VAL A 146 24.24 -17.92 29.58
C VAL A 146 22.75 -17.92 29.91
N TYR A 147 22.02 -18.86 29.34
CA TYR A 147 20.65 -19.17 29.73
C TYR A 147 20.39 -20.67 29.55
N THR A 148 19.39 -21.20 30.24
CA THR A 148 18.99 -22.60 30.07
C THR A 148 17.81 -22.70 29.10
N GLN A 149 17.89 -23.69 28.21
CA GLN A 149 16.81 -24.08 27.32
C GLN A 149 16.58 -25.58 27.45
N GLY A 150 15.53 -25.97 28.17
CA GLY A 150 15.31 -27.36 28.55
C GLY A 150 16.48 -27.90 29.40
N PRO A 151 17.13 -29.02 29.01
CA PRO A 151 18.27 -29.58 29.75
C PRO A 151 19.61 -28.88 29.45
N ASP A 152 19.67 -28.06 28.40
CA ASP A 152 20.91 -27.53 27.87
C ASP A 152 21.20 -26.12 28.43
N LEU A 153 22.47 -25.87 28.76
CA LEU A 153 22.98 -24.55 29.09
C LEU A 153 23.59 -23.95 27.82
N ILE A 154 23.07 -22.80 27.39
CA ILE A 154 23.47 -22.14 26.15
C ILE A 154 24.26 -20.88 26.48
N THR A 155 25.46 -20.78 25.92
CA THR A 155 26.27 -19.56 25.99
C THR A 155 25.89 -18.60 24.85
N VAL A 156 25.52 -17.39 25.23
CA VAL A 156 25.13 -16.30 24.32
C VAL A 156 26.37 -15.55 23.83
N ASP A 157 27.23 -15.19 24.76
CA ASP A 157 28.43 -14.39 24.52
C ASP A 157 29.43 -14.62 25.65
N ILE A 158 30.71 -14.49 25.32
CA ILE A 158 31.84 -14.70 26.23
C ILE A 158 32.70 -13.45 26.15
N SER A 159 33.01 -12.87 27.30
CA SER A 159 33.91 -11.72 27.37
C SER A 159 34.97 -11.98 28.43
N SER A 160 36.23 -11.93 28.00
CA SER A 160 37.39 -12.12 28.87
C SER A 160 38.31 -10.91 28.81
N THR A 161 39.01 -10.64 29.90
CA THR A 161 40.04 -9.62 29.97
C THR A 161 41.18 -10.08 30.87
N ASP A 162 42.39 -9.92 30.35
CA ASP A 162 43.60 -10.03 31.16
C ASP A 162 43.88 -8.65 31.76
N GLN A 163 44.08 -8.61 33.08
CA GLN A 163 44.37 -7.39 33.84
C GLN A 163 45.89 -7.28 34.01
N ASP A 164 46.63 -7.06 32.92
CA ASP A 164 48.10 -7.08 32.92
C ASP A 164 48.75 -5.71 33.21
N GLU A 165 47.95 -4.66 33.41
CA GLU A 165 48.47 -3.36 33.84
C GLU A 165 47.65 -2.76 34.96
N THR A 166 48.32 -1.98 35.81
CA THR A 166 47.83 -1.17 36.93
C THR A 166 46.68 -0.21 36.56
N SER A 167 45.54 -0.71 36.11
CA SER A 167 44.35 0.04 35.78
C SER A 167 43.18 -0.43 36.62
N ARG A 168 42.82 0.42 37.58
CA ARG A 168 42.02 0.09 38.75
C ARG A 168 40.53 -0.14 38.51
N ARG A 169 40.02 -0.09 37.28
CA ARG A 169 38.63 -0.46 36.96
C ARG A 169 38.49 -0.78 35.48
N ASN A 170 38.06 -2.00 35.17
CA ASN A 170 37.66 -2.42 33.83
C ASN A 170 36.16 -2.65 33.75
N MET A 171 35.62 -2.64 32.54
CA MET A 171 34.20 -2.84 32.30
C MET A 171 34.04 -3.87 31.21
N LEU A 172 33.44 -5.01 31.56
CA LEU A 172 33.09 -6.05 30.60
C LEU A 172 31.65 -5.86 30.20
N VAL A 173 31.40 -5.98 28.90
CA VAL A 173 30.06 -5.94 28.33
C VAL A 173 29.91 -7.17 27.46
N THR A 174 28.92 -7.99 27.78
CA THR A 174 28.46 -9.10 26.95
C THR A 174 27.13 -8.74 26.32
N GLN A 175 26.92 -9.16 25.08
CA GLN A 175 25.72 -8.82 24.33
C GLN A 175 25.31 -9.96 23.41
N GLY A 176 24.02 -10.08 23.16
CA GLY A 176 23.54 -11.04 22.19
C GLY A 176 22.04 -11.00 22.03
N VAL A 177 21.56 -11.80 21.08
CA VAL A 177 20.13 -11.94 20.82
C VAL A 177 19.77 -13.39 21.06
N ILE A 178 18.75 -13.62 21.88
CA ILE A 178 18.28 -14.96 22.22
C ILE A 178 16.79 -15.11 21.90
N THR A 179 16.37 -16.35 21.69
CA THR A 179 14.96 -16.73 21.64
C THR A 179 14.72 -17.79 22.69
N VAL A 180 13.85 -17.46 23.64
CA VAL A 180 13.52 -18.27 24.80
C VAL A 180 12.18 -18.95 24.56
N GLU A 181 12.15 -20.28 24.57
CA GLU A 181 10.92 -21.06 24.33
C GLU A 181 10.03 -21.22 25.56
N GLU A 182 10.63 -21.22 26.76
CA GLU A 182 9.96 -21.37 28.06
C GLU A 182 10.55 -20.39 29.07
N PRO A 183 9.79 -19.91 30.09
CA PRO A 183 10.32 -18.98 31.09
C PRO A 183 11.63 -19.48 31.70
N THR A 184 12.69 -18.69 31.59
CA THR A 184 14.05 -19.07 31.98
C THR A 184 14.74 -17.94 32.72
N VAL A 185 15.90 -18.24 33.28
CA VAL A 185 16.78 -17.25 33.91
C VAL A 185 18.01 -17.10 33.03
N VAL A 186 18.26 -15.86 32.61
CA VAL A 186 19.53 -15.49 31.99
C VAL A 186 20.50 -15.12 33.10
N SER A 187 21.65 -15.76 33.12
CA SER A 187 22.68 -15.58 34.14
C SER A 187 23.94 -15.03 33.53
N LEU A 188 24.55 -14.06 34.20
CA LEU A 188 25.94 -13.67 33.96
C LEU A 188 26.80 -14.51 34.89
N LEU A 189 27.50 -15.50 34.35
CA LEU A 189 28.46 -16.29 35.10
C LEU A 189 29.82 -15.61 34.96
N CYS A 190 30.50 -15.33 36.08
CA CYS A 190 31.85 -14.78 36.02
C CYS A 190 32.81 -15.64 36.85
N ARG A 191 34.05 -15.72 36.40
CA ARG A 191 35.20 -16.26 37.13
C ARG A 191 36.37 -15.30 37.01
N GLY A 192 37.16 -15.17 38.06
CA GLY A 192 38.33 -14.32 38.01
C GLY A 192 39.23 -14.50 39.22
N GLN A 193 40.39 -13.86 39.17
CA GLN A 193 41.39 -13.90 40.22
C GLN A 193 41.72 -12.48 40.67
N ASP A 194 41.88 -12.27 41.99
CA ASP A 194 42.21 -10.97 42.60
C ASP A 194 41.29 -9.79 42.17
N THR A 195 40.11 -10.10 41.61
CA THR A 195 39.19 -9.14 40.97
C THR A 195 37.88 -9.04 41.75
N ALA A 196 37.45 -7.83 42.08
CA ALA A 196 36.10 -7.57 42.56
C ALA A 196 35.18 -7.11 41.45
N LEU A 197 33.92 -7.52 41.54
CA LEU A 197 32.85 -7.21 40.62
C LEU A 197 31.95 -6.17 41.28
N ASP A 198 32.12 -4.93 40.84
CA ASP A 198 31.33 -3.79 41.22
C ASP A 198 30.20 -3.55 40.20
N ASN A 199 29.06 -3.08 40.69
CA ASN A 199 27.96 -2.56 39.89
C ASN A 199 27.69 -3.33 38.57
N ARG A 200 27.07 -4.49 38.75
CA ARG A 200 26.64 -5.42 37.69
C ARG A 200 25.24 -5.03 37.23
N SER A 201 25.01 -4.99 35.92
CA SER A 201 23.71 -4.67 35.35
C SER A 201 23.45 -5.47 34.09
N MET A 202 22.24 -5.98 33.93
CA MET A 202 21.78 -6.67 32.73
C MET A 202 20.47 -6.04 32.28
N MET A 203 20.31 -5.90 30.97
CA MET A 203 19.10 -5.41 30.34
C MET A 203 18.71 -6.34 29.19
N ALA A 204 17.42 -6.66 29.12
CA ALA A 204 16.80 -7.42 28.04
C ALA A 204 15.69 -6.58 27.42
N THR A 205 15.73 -6.39 26.10
CA THR A 205 14.67 -5.70 25.37
C THR A 205 13.96 -6.70 24.47
N SER A 206 12.64 -6.83 24.59
CA SER A 206 11.85 -7.69 23.73
C SER A 206 11.97 -7.22 22.28
N VAL A 207 12.34 -8.12 21.39
CA VAL A 207 12.35 -7.87 19.95
C VAL A 207 11.21 -8.66 19.32
N ASP A 208 10.33 -7.98 18.60
CA ASP A 208 9.37 -8.68 17.74
C ASP A 208 10.17 -9.39 16.65
N SER A 209 9.94 -10.69 16.49
CA SER A 209 10.63 -11.54 15.53
C SER A 209 10.28 -11.13 14.10
N THR A 210 10.83 -10.03 13.60
CA THR A 210 10.67 -9.58 12.22
C THR A 210 11.99 -9.12 11.64
N THR A 211 12.93 -10.05 11.54
CA THR A 211 13.99 -9.97 10.53
C THR A 211 14.38 -11.38 10.14
N LYS A 212 13.58 -11.98 9.25
CA LYS A 212 14.17 -12.91 8.28
C LYS A 212 15.13 -12.08 7.45
N ILE A 213 16.43 -12.27 7.64
CA ILE A 213 17.38 -11.88 6.62
C ILE A 213 17.17 -12.92 5.51
N GLU A 214 16.35 -12.58 4.51
CA GLU A 214 16.35 -13.33 3.26
C GLU A 214 17.71 -13.10 2.61
N GLU A 215 18.47 -14.19 2.53
CA GLU A 215 19.78 -14.29 1.87
C GLU A 215 19.64 -14.25 0.34
#